data_AF-A0A2E6H1H4-F1
#
_entry.id   AF-A0A2E6H1H4-F1
#
_cell.length_a   1.000
_cell.length_b   1.000
_cell.length_c   1.000
_cell.angle_alpha   90.00
_cell.angle_beta   90.00
_cell.angle_gamma   90.00
#
_symmetry.space_group_name_H-M   'P 1'
#
loop_
_entity.id
_entity.type
_entity.pdbx_description
1 polymer ?
#
loop_
_entity_poly.entity_id
_entity_poly.type
_entity_poly.pdbx_seq_one_letter_code
_entity_poly.pdbx_strand_id
1 'polypeptide(L)'
;MAKAHNKKRNVGIIYEQLLRCISESLVEGDELKAKVTSEILKKHFKPGSQLYREFRLFNALVKTTVKSESLATRILGEAKKAAIGFDKDQLRREKAALIKEINYRIDDQNFYHQHVGDYRSYATIQTLLNDWRRERASDLVRIAKYEDIVCEWLMTERVEEDVSYHRDEDVNSLSVKIMTEKFNKKYGQALNSDQAKLIQEYVFSLSSGDTGQFRKYLEYLRESTLSEIDYFSETCDNDVLNEKINVVRENVNDFKFTSIDDDVIAKFLLVSGLKKELLESENG
;
A
#
# COMPACT_ATOMS: atom_id res chain seq x y z
N MET A 1 9.33 27.21 23.09
CA MET A 1 9.81 25.82 22.97
C MET A 1 8.91 25.08 21.98
N ALA A 2 9.47 24.61 20.87
CA ALA A 2 8.69 23.90 19.85
C ALA A 2 8.12 22.63 20.47
N LYS A 3 6.78 22.50 20.49
CA LYS A 3 6.10 21.33 21.04
C LYS A 3 6.59 20.11 20.26
N ALA A 4 7.29 19.19 20.92
CA ALA A 4 7.81 17.98 20.30
C ALA A 4 6.66 17.26 19.59
N HIS A 5 6.83 17.00 18.28
CA HIS A 5 5.86 16.26 17.49
C HIS A 5 5.69 14.86 18.09
N ASN A 6 4.43 14.40 18.22
CA ASN A 6 4.16 13.07 18.75
C ASN A 6 4.14 12.05 17.60
N LYS A 7 5.28 11.39 17.37
CA LYS A 7 5.46 10.34 16.36
C LYS A 7 4.38 9.26 16.43
N LYS A 8 4.02 8.82 17.65
CA LYS A 8 3.03 7.75 17.88
C LYS A 8 1.61 8.12 17.43
N ARG A 9 1.30 9.41 17.30
CA ARG A 9 -0.04 9.92 16.91
C ARG A 9 -0.07 10.52 15.51
N ASN A 10 1.03 10.39 14.77
CA ASN A 10 1.08 10.78 13.37
C ASN A 10 0.56 9.65 12.50
N VAL A 11 -0.55 9.90 11.81
CA VAL A 11 -1.26 8.88 11.05
C VAL A 11 -0.43 8.36 9.88
N GLY A 12 0.31 9.23 9.19
CA GLY A 12 1.19 8.83 8.10
C GLY A 12 2.38 8.02 8.58
N ILE A 13 3.04 8.47 9.65
CA ILE A 13 4.19 7.75 10.21
C ILE A 13 3.78 6.37 10.72
N ILE A 14 2.68 6.26 11.47
CA ILE A 14 2.22 4.98 11.99
C ILE A 14 1.82 4.04 10.86
N TYR A 15 1.17 4.56 9.82
CA TYR A 15 0.82 3.77 8.65
C TYR A 15 2.07 3.19 7.97
N GLU A 16 3.09 4.02 7.71
CA GLU A 16 4.38 3.57 7.15
C GLU A 16 5.08 2.53 8.06
N GLN A 17 5.06 2.75 9.38
CA GLN A 17 5.66 1.81 10.33
C GLN A 17 4.94 0.46 10.36
N LEU A 18 3.60 0.45 10.27
CA LEU A 18 2.82 -0.78 10.16
C LEU A 18 3.14 -1.52 8.85
N LEU A 19 3.21 -0.81 7.72
CA LEU A 19 3.58 -1.40 6.43
C LEU A 19 4.99 -1.98 6.45
N ARG A 20 5.97 -1.21 6.94
CA ARG A 20 7.35 -1.67 7.08
C ARG A 20 7.44 -2.88 8.00
N CYS A 21 6.73 -2.88 9.13
CA CYS A 21 6.68 -4.04 10.03
C CYS A 21 6.10 -5.29 9.35
N ILE A 22 5.06 -5.16 8.52
CA ILE A 22 4.53 -6.26 7.71
C ILE A 22 5.62 -6.76 6.76
N SER A 23 6.24 -5.86 6.00
CA SER A 23 7.29 -6.19 5.03
C SER A 23 8.49 -6.87 5.68
N GLU A 24 9.02 -6.31 6.77
CA GLU A 24 10.14 -6.88 7.53
C GLU A 24 9.78 -8.27 8.07
N SER A 25 8.60 -8.43 8.67
CA SER A 25 8.15 -9.72 9.21
C SER A 25 7.99 -10.78 8.11
N LEU A 26 7.49 -10.40 6.93
CA LEU A 26 7.40 -11.31 5.79
C LEU A 26 8.78 -11.76 5.28
N VAL A 27 9.76 -10.85 5.25
CA VAL A 27 11.15 -11.14 4.83
C VAL A 27 11.90 -11.99 5.85
N GLU A 28 11.67 -11.75 7.14
CA GLU A 28 12.26 -12.52 8.24
C GLU A 28 11.57 -13.88 8.45
N GLY A 29 10.40 -14.06 7.84
CA GLY A 29 9.64 -15.29 7.89
C GLY A 29 8.67 -15.38 9.07
N ASP A 30 8.49 -14.30 9.84
CA ASP A 30 7.54 -14.20 10.95
C ASP A 30 6.10 -13.94 10.45
N GLU A 31 5.43 -15.02 10.05
CA GLU A 31 4.06 -14.95 9.51
C GLU A 31 3.04 -14.50 10.55
N LEU A 32 3.26 -14.83 11.82
CA LEU A 32 2.37 -14.44 12.90
C LEU A 32 2.41 -12.93 13.09
N LYS A 33 3.59 -12.32 13.17
CA LYS A 33 3.74 -10.86 13.30
C LYS A 33 3.23 -10.13 12.06
N ALA A 34 3.49 -10.65 10.86
CA ALA A 34 2.95 -10.09 9.61
C ALA A 34 1.41 -10.11 9.60
N LYS A 35 0.80 -11.25 9.95
CA LYS A 35 -0.66 -11.40 10.01
C LYS A 35 -1.28 -10.49 11.07
N VAL A 36 -0.74 -10.49 12.28
CA VAL A 36 -1.21 -9.64 13.38
C VAL A 36 -1.14 -8.17 12.99
N THR A 37 -0.02 -7.73 12.42
CA THR A 37 0.16 -6.32 12.00
C THR A 37 -0.82 -5.95 10.87
N SER A 38 -1.05 -6.86 9.92
CA SER A 38 -2.04 -6.69 8.84
C SER A 38 -3.47 -6.56 9.37
N GLU A 39 -3.85 -7.39 10.36
CA GLU A 39 -5.15 -7.30 11.01
C GLU A 39 -5.34 -5.95 11.73
N ILE A 40 -4.31 -5.46 12.42
CA ILE A 40 -4.32 -4.14 13.08
C ILE A 40 -4.53 -3.04 12.03
N LEU A 41 -3.77 -3.08 10.93
CA LEU A 41 -3.89 -2.11 9.85
C LEU A 41 -5.31 -2.09 9.28
N LYS A 42 -5.85 -3.26 8.89
CA LYS A 42 -7.20 -3.40 8.31
C LYS A 42 -8.30 -2.93 9.27
N LYS A 43 -8.17 -3.24 10.56
CA LYS A 43 -9.15 -2.87 11.58
C LYS A 43 -9.23 -1.36 11.81
N HIS A 44 -8.08 -0.69 11.90
CA HIS A 44 -8.00 0.72 12.30
C HIS A 44 -8.08 1.69 11.12
N PHE A 45 -7.63 1.28 9.93
CA PHE A 45 -7.69 2.08 8.71
C PHE A 45 -8.87 1.69 7.80
N LYS A 46 -10.00 1.31 8.40
CA LYS A 46 -11.21 0.96 7.67
C LYS A 46 -11.99 2.19 7.16
N PRO A 47 -12.65 2.11 5.99
CA PRO A 47 -13.57 3.13 5.51
C PRO A 47 -14.63 3.48 6.57
N GLY A 48 -14.94 4.78 6.69
CA GLY A 48 -15.91 5.30 7.66
C GLY A 48 -15.34 5.64 9.05
N SER A 49 -14.11 5.24 9.38
CA SER A 49 -13.43 5.70 10.60
C SER A 49 -12.86 7.12 10.44
N GLN A 50 -12.73 7.87 11.55
CA GLN A 50 -12.09 9.18 11.52
C GLN A 50 -10.58 9.06 11.26
N LEU A 51 -9.96 7.99 11.76
CA LEU A 51 -8.54 7.71 11.53
C LEU A 51 -8.24 7.49 10.06
N TYR A 52 -9.04 6.66 9.38
CA TYR A 52 -8.90 6.47 7.93
C TYR A 52 -9.17 7.75 7.15
N ARG A 53 -10.16 8.54 7.57
CA ARG A 53 -10.43 9.85 6.96
C ARG A 53 -9.22 10.80 7.09
N GLU A 54 -8.53 10.79 8.24
CA GLU A 54 -7.35 11.61 8.46
C GLU A 54 -6.18 11.11 7.63
N PHE A 55 -6.00 9.79 7.58
CA PHE A 55 -5.01 9.15 6.72
C PHE A 55 -5.19 9.55 5.27
N ARG A 56 -6.42 9.50 4.72
CA ARG A 56 -6.67 9.91 3.33
C ARG A 56 -6.33 11.37 3.07
N LEU A 57 -6.72 12.26 3.98
CA LEU A 57 -6.41 13.69 3.86
C LEU A 57 -4.89 13.94 3.93
N PHE A 58 -4.23 13.29 4.88
CA PHE A 58 -2.78 13.34 5.04
C PHE A 58 -2.08 12.82 3.79
N ASN A 59 -2.47 11.64 3.30
CA ASN A 59 -1.89 11.00 2.13
C ASN A 59 -2.13 11.80 0.86
N ALA A 60 -3.28 12.46 0.73
CA ALA A 60 -3.53 13.37 -0.39
C ALA A 60 -2.56 14.56 -0.38
N LEU A 61 -2.32 15.18 0.79
CA LEU A 61 -1.33 16.26 0.94
C LEU A 61 0.11 15.79 0.74
N VAL A 62 0.39 14.53 1.11
CA VAL A 62 1.68 13.93 0.82
C VAL A 62 1.80 13.68 -0.68
N LYS A 63 0.92 12.94 -1.33
CA LYS A 63 1.13 12.48 -2.73
C LYS A 63 0.85 13.53 -3.81
N THR A 64 0.12 14.58 -3.51
CA THR A 64 -0.27 15.58 -4.52
C THR A 64 0.89 16.51 -4.83
N THR A 65 1.15 16.72 -6.12
CA THR A 65 2.11 17.70 -6.63
C THR A 65 1.43 18.60 -7.66
N VAL A 66 1.67 19.91 -7.58
CA VAL A 66 1.06 20.91 -8.45
C VAL A 66 2.09 21.94 -8.92
N LYS A 67 1.97 22.39 -10.17
CA LYS A 67 2.89 23.37 -10.76
C LYS A 67 2.55 24.83 -10.43
N SER A 68 1.37 25.08 -9.87
CA SER A 68 0.88 26.43 -9.59
C SER A 68 0.70 26.65 -8.09
N GLU A 69 1.35 27.69 -7.57
CA GLU A 69 1.17 28.15 -6.19
C GLU A 69 -0.29 28.47 -5.87
N SER A 70 -1.01 29.10 -6.81
CA SER A 70 -2.44 29.39 -6.64
C SER A 70 -3.28 28.12 -6.44
N LEU A 71 -2.88 27.01 -7.06
CA LEU A 71 -3.55 25.71 -6.91
C LEU A 71 -3.14 25.04 -5.59
N ALA A 72 -1.87 25.13 -5.18
CA ALA A 72 -1.39 24.63 -3.89
C ALA A 72 -2.14 25.30 -2.72
N THR A 73 -2.28 26.63 -2.77
CA THR A 73 -3.02 27.40 -1.76
C THR A 73 -4.50 27.02 -1.72
N ARG A 74 -5.13 26.78 -2.87
CA ARG A 74 -6.52 26.28 -2.93
C ARG A 74 -6.65 24.89 -2.31
N ILE A 75 -5.72 23.98 -2.61
CA ILE A 75 -5.68 22.64 -2.02
C ILE A 75 -5.53 22.72 -0.50
N LEU A 76 -4.64 23.57 0.01
CA LEU A 76 -4.51 23.81 1.45
C LEU A 76 -5.80 24.35 2.07
N GLY A 77 -6.48 25.28 1.40
CA GLY A 77 -7.77 25.80 1.85
C GLY A 77 -8.83 24.71 1.99
N GLU A 78 -8.94 23.82 1.01
CA GLU A 78 -9.87 22.67 1.07
C GLU A 78 -9.44 21.63 2.10
N ALA A 79 -8.14 21.37 2.23
CA ALA A 79 -7.59 20.48 3.25
C ALA A 79 -7.88 20.99 4.67
N LYS A 80 -7.78 22.31 4.89
CA LYS A 80 -8.13 22.96 6.15
C LYS A 80 -9.61 22.80 6.49
N LYS A 81 -10.50 23.06 5.53
CA LYS A 81 -11.95 22.84 5.71
C LYS A 81 -12.23 21.37 6.05
N ALA A 82 -11.63 20.45 5.30
CA ALA A 82 -11.76 19.02 5.55
C ALA A 82 -11.28 18.66 6.95
N ALA A 83 -10.11 19.16 7.38
CA ALA A 83 -9.53 18.92 8.70
C ALA A 83 -10.40 19.44 9.85
N ILE A 84 -11.03 20.61 9.71
CA ILE A 84 -11.93 21.18 10.71
C ILE A 84 -13.18 20.30 10.89
N GLY A 85 -13.69 19.70 9.81
CA GLY A 85 -14.88 18.84 9.82
C GLY A 85 -14.69 17.44 10.44
N PHE A 86 -13.61 17.19 11.16
CA PHE A 86 -13.36 15.92 11.85
C PHE A 86 -14.04 15.88 13.23
N ASP A 87 -14.56 14.72 13.62
CA ASP A 87 -14.88 14.45 15.03
C ASP A 87 -13.57 14.22 15.79
N LYS A 88 -13.18 15.23 16.57
CA LYS A 88 -11.90 15.26 17.29
C LYS A 88 -11.84 14.20 18.40
N ASP A 89 -12.96 13.95 19.06
CA ASP A 89 -13.02 13.02 20.19
C ASP A 89 -13.01 11.58 19.69
N GLN A 90 -13.76 11.28 18.63
CA GLN A 90 -13.70 9.99 17.97
C GLN A 90 -12.30 9.72 17.41
N LEU A 91 -11.71 10.67 16.68
CA LEU A 91 -10.34 10.52 16.16
C LEU A 91 -9.32 10.26 17.28
N ARG A 92 -9.46 10.98 18.41
CA ARG A 92 -8.58 10.80 19.57
C ARG A 92 -8.70 9.39 20.16
N ARG A 93 -9.92 8.87 20.28
CA ARG A 93 -10.20 7.50 20.76
C ARG A 93 -9.66 6.44 19.81
N GLU A 94 -9.89 6.58 18.51
CA GLU A 94 -9.40 5.66 17.48
C GLU A 94 -7.86 5.59 17.48
N LYS A 95 -7.17 6.75 17.53
CA LYS A 95 -5.70 6.77 17.66
C LYS A 95 -5.20 6.08 18.93
N ALA A 96 -5.88 6.29 20.06
CA ALA A 96 -5.49 5.66 21.32
C ALA A 96 -5.70 4.14 21.27
N ALA A 97 -6.79 3.68 20.66
CA ALA A 97 -7.07 2.27 20.44
C ALA A 97 -6.01 1.62 19.54
N LEU A 98 -5.62 2.27 18.44
CA LEU A 98 -4.55 1.78 17.56
C LEU A 98 -3.22 1.63 18.32
N ILE A 99 -2.80 2.67 19.04
CA ILE A 99 -1.55 2.63 19.82
C ILE A 99 -1.59 1.51 20.86
N LYS A 100 -2.72 1.36 21.57
CA LYS A 100 -2.89 0.29 22.56
C LYS A 100 -2.76 -1.09 21.91
N GLU A 101 -3.38 -1.28 20.74
CA GLU A 101 -3.37 -2.56 20.05
C GLU A 101 -2.00 -2.89 19.46
N ILE A 102 -1.29 -1.91 18.90
CA ILE A 102 0.12 -2.06 18.48
C ILE A 102 0.97 -2.52 19.66
N ASN A 103 0.93 -1.80 20.78
CA ASN A 103 1.75 -2.12 21.95
C ASN A 103 1.46 -3.50 22.52
N TYR A 104 0.20 -3.94 22.48
CA TYR A 104 -0.21 -5.21 23.08
C TYR A 104 0.00 -6.42 22.16
N ARG A 105 -0.20 -6.27 20.85
CA ARG A 105 -0.22 -7.39 19.91
C ARG A 105 1.06 -7.55 19.09
N ILE A 106 1.76 -6.45 18.78
CA ILE A 106 3.03 -6.52 18.03
C ILE A 106 4.23 -6.72 18.97
N ASP A 107 4.12 -6.20 20.20
CA ASP A 107 5.12 -6.32 21.28
C ASP A 107 6.57 -6.08 20.82
N ASP A 108 6.76 -5.00 20.04
CA ASP A 108 8.06 -4.61 19.50
C ASP A 108 8.45 -3.22 20.03
N GLN A 109 9.49 -3.18 20.86
CA GLN A 109 10.02 -1.96 21.47
C GLN A 109 10.62 -0.99 20.42
N ASN A 110 11.07 -1.51 19.28
CA ASN A 110 11.68 -0.76 18.20
C ASN A 110 10.68 -0.28 17.15
N PHE A 111 9.42 -0.72 17.21
CA PHE A 111 8.37 -0.35 16.26
C PHE A 111 8.31 1.16 16.00
N TYR A 112 8.27 1.96 17.06
CA TYR A 112 8.19 3.43 16.93
C TYR A 112 9.52 4.08 16.54
N HIS A 113 10.65 3.37 16.61
CA HIS A 113 11.98 3.87 16.31
C HIS A 113 12.39 3.64 14.85
N GLN A 114 11.63 2.83 14.11
CA GLN A 114 11.83 2.63 12.67
C GLN A 114 11.96 3.96 11.90
N HIS A 115 12.89 3.97 10.95
CA HIS A 115 13.17 5.12 10.10
C HIS A 115 12.01 5.38 9.12
N VAL A 116 11.73 6.65 8.86
CA VAL A 116 10.73 7.12 7.89
C VAL A 116 11.40 8.23 7.08
N GLY A 117 11.53 8.04 5.76
CA GLY A 117 12.31 8.92 4.89
C GLY A 117 11.87 10.39 4.98
N ASP A 118 10.57 10.65 4.77
CA ASP A 118 10.00 12.00 4.78
C ASP A 118 9.50 12.44 6.17
N TYR A 119 10.16 12.00 7.24
CA TYR A 119 9.73 12.26 8.62
C TYR A 119 9.41 13.73 8.90
N ARG A 120 10.24 14.66 8.42
CA ARG A 120 10.08 16.10 8.67
C ARG A 120 8.81 16.65 7.99
N SER A 121 8.58 16.28 6.73
CA SER A 121 7.37 16.66 5.99
C SER A 121 6.13 16.06 6.65
N TYR A 122 6.21 14.79 7.04
CA TYR A 122 5.11 14.09 7.71
C TYR A 122 4.79 14.71 9.06
N ALA A 123 5.81 15.09 9.83
CA ALA A 123 5.65 15.78 11.11
C ALA A 123 5.01 17.16 10.91
N THR A 124 5.41 17.89 9.88
CA THR A 124 4.89 19.22 9.56
C THR A 124 3.42 19.14 9.17
N ILE A 125 3.06 18.29 8.20
CA ILE A 125 1.68 18.10 7.74
C ILE A 125 0.77 17.68 8.90
N GLN A 126 1.19 16.69 9.70
CA GLN A 126 0.38 16.24 10.83
C GLN A 126 0.21 17.34 11.89
N THR A 127 1.23 18.15 12.13
CA THR A 127 1.15 19.26 13.09
C THR A 127 0.22 20.35 12.58
N LEU A 128 0.29 20.67 11.28
CA LEU A 128 -0.61 21.62 10.63
C LEU A 128 -2.07 21.16 10.71
N LEU A 129 -2.36 19.90 10.38
CA LEU A 129 -3.71 19.31 10.53
C LEU A 129 -4.22 19.42 11.98
N ASN A 130 -3.35 19.19 12.97
CA ASN A 130 -3.71 19.33 14.38
C ASN A 130 -3.97 20.79 14.77
N ASP A 131 -3.20 21.73 14.25
CA ASP A 131 -3.32 23.15 14.57
C ASP A 131 -4.57 23.78 13.93
N TRP A 132 -4.94 23.37 12.71
CA TRP A 132 -6.20 23.77 12.07
C TRP A 132 -7.44 23.31 12.84
N ARG A 133 -7.35 22.17 13.54
CA ARG A 133 -8.45 21.64 14.36
C ARG A 133 -8.60 22.30 15.72
N ARG A 134 -7.66 23.13 16.16
CA ARG A 134 -7.75 23.76 17.48
C ARG A 134 -8.71 24.94 17.46
N GLU A 135 -9.57 25.01 18.47
CA GLU A 135 -10.55 26.11 18.65
C GLU A 135 -9.93 27.36 19.26
N ARG A 136 -8.89 27.20 20.10
CA ARG A 136 -8.13 28.34 20.63
C ARG A 136 -7.09 28.78 19.62
N ALA A 137 -6.87 30.10 19.55
CA ALA A 137 -5.88 30.75 18.70
C ALA A 137 -4.55 30.00 18.77
N SER A 138 -4.34 29.12 17.81
CA SER A 138 -3.05 28.57 17.48
C SER A 138 -2.18 29.76 17.07
N ASP A 139 -0.89 29.70 17.42
CA ASP A 139 0.10 30.66 16.97
C ASP A 139 0.01 30.85 15.45
N LEU A 140 -0.59 31.97 15.02
CA LEU A 140 -0.88 32.27 13.61
C LEU A 140 0.42 32.28 12.80
N VAL A 141 1.52 32.74 13.41
CA VAL A 141 2.84 32.77 12.77
C VAL A 141 3.32 31.35 12.50
N ARG A 142 3.09 30.42 13.43
CA ARG A 142 3.43 29.01 13.23
C ARG A 142 2.57 28.36 12.16
N ILE A 143 1.25 28.63 12.14
CA ILE A 143 0.36 28.09 11.11
C ILE A 143 0.79 28.57 9.74
N ALA A 144 0.98 29.87 9.56
CA ALA A 144 1.41 30.45 8.28
C ALA A 144 2.73 29.80 7.81
N LYS A 145 3.72 29.68 8.70
CA LYS A 145 4.99 29.02 8.38
C LYS A 145 4.82 27.56 7.95
N TYR A 146 3.92 26.80 8.57
CA TYR A 146 3.66 25.42 8.17
C TYR A 146 2.82 25.33 6.91
N GLU A 147 1.90 26.27 6.67
CA GLU A 147 1.19 26.38 5.39
C GLU A 147 2.17 26.66 4.25
N ASP A 148 3.14 27.58 4.43
CA ASP A 148 4.20 27.85 3.44
C ASP A 148 5.04 26.60 3.14
N ILE A 149 5.52 25.89 4.18
CA ILE A 149 6.31 24.65 3.99
C ILE A 149 5.50 23.57 3.27
N VAL A 150 4.20 23.43 3.57
CA VAL A 150 3.36 22.44 2.88
C VAL A 150 3.02 22.90 1.46
N CYS A 151 2.88 24.21 1.20
CA CYS A 151 2.77 24.76 -0.14
C CYS A 151 4.02 24.43 -0.98
N GLU A 152 5.21 24.69 -0.45
CA GLU A 152 6.49 24.32 -1.08
C GLU A 152 6.55 22.81 -1.34
N TRP A 153 6.12 21.99 -0.37
CA TRP A 153 6.06 20.54 -0.50
C TRP A 153 5.11 20.05 -1.60
N LEU A 154 3.96 20.73 -1.79
CA LEU A 154 3.01 20.47 -2.87
C LEU A 154 3.55 20.93 -4.23
N MET A 155 4.48 21.88 -4.25
CA MET A 155 5.08 22.39 -5.49
C MET A 155 6.38 21.70 -5.88
N THR A 156 6.99 20.96 -4.94
CA THR A 156 8.21 20.21 -5.19
C THR A 156 7.90 19.09 -6.17
N GLU A 157 8.44 19.19 -7.39
CA GLU A 157 8.42 18.07 -8.33
C GLU A 157 9.16 16.92 -7.70
N ARG A 158 8.39 15.92 -7.28
CA ARG A 158 8.95 14.64 -6.90
C ARG A 158 9.15 13.92 -8.20
N VAL A 159 10.41 13.92 -8.63
CA VAL A 159 10.89 12.84 -9.47
C VAL A 159 10.56 11.60 -8.66
N GLU A 160 9.49 10.90 -9.04
CA GLU A 160 9.46 9.47 -8.79
C GLU A 160 10.77 9.01 -9.40
N GLU A 161 11.71 8.60 -8.55
CA GLU A 161 12.82 7.80 -9.04
C GLU A 161 12.14 6.63 -9.72
N ASP A 162 12.06 6.74 -11.05
CA ASP A 162 11.81 5.65 -11.93
C ASP A 162 12.92 4.66 -11.58
N VAL A 163 12.58 3.67 -10.75
CA VAL A 163 13.52 2.64 -10.26
C VAL A 163 14.10 1.83 -11.44
N SER A 164 13.69 2.16 -12.68
CA SER A 164 14.30 1.68 -13.91
C SER A 164 15.69 2.27 -14.22
N TYR A 165 16.14 3.40 -13.63
CA TYR A 165 17.38 4.04 -14.12
C TYR A 165 18.51 4.41 -13.13
N HIS A 166 18.42 4.11 -11.84
CA HIS A 166 19.58 4.21 -10.94
C HIS A 166 19.87 2.88 -10.24
N ARG A 167 20.52 1.98 -10.99
CA ARG A 167 21.44 0.99 -10.40
C ARG A 167 22.67 1.73 -9.91
N ASP A 168 22.58 2.37 -8.76
CA ASP A 168 23.79 2.64 -7.96
C ASP A 168 24.02 1.45 -7.02
N GLU A 169 25.23 0.89 -7.12
CA GLU A 169 25.49 -0.54 -7.02
C GLU A 169 25.59 -1.15 -5.61
N ASP A 170 25.60 -0.38 -4.50
CA ASP A 170 26.06 -0.97 -3.22
C ASP A 170 25.06 -1.04 -2.05
N VAL A 171 23.81 -0.58 -2.20
CA VAL A 171 22.83 -0.64 -1.07
C VAL A 171 21.50 -1.31 -1.41
N ASN A 172 21.06 -1.26 -2.68
CA ASN A 172 19.79 -1.85 -3.10
C ASN A 172 19.91 -3.25 -3.72
N SER A 173 21.07 -3.62 -4.28
CA SER A 173 21.28 -4.96 -4.86
C SER A 173 21.24 -6.03 -3.77
N LEU A 174 21.92 -5.83 -2.64
CA LEU A 174 21.98 -6.83 -1.58
C LEU A 174 20.64 -6.97 -0.86
N SER A 175 19.93 -5.87 -0.61
CA SER A 175 18.61 -5.91 0.05
C SER A 175 17.54 -6.52 -0.83
N VAL A 176 17.50 -6.15 -2.12
CA VAL A 176 16.58 -6.75 -3.11
C VAL A 176 16.95 -8.21 -3.38
N LYS A 177 18.24 -8.54 -3.46
CA LYS A 177 18.71 -9.92 -3.69
C LYS A 177 18.48 -10.80 -2.46
N ILE A 178 18.71 -10.30 -1.24
CA ILE A 178 18.38 -11.02 0.00
C ILE A 178 16.85 -11.15 0.14
N MET A 179 16.08 -10.11 -0.19
CA MET A 179 14.62 -10.16 -0.16
C MET A 179 14.08 -11.16 -1.19
N THR A 180 14.62 -11.15 -2.40
CA THR A 180 14.26 -12.08 -3.48
C THR A 180 14.73 -13.50 -3.18
N GLU A 181 15.95 -13.69 -2.67
CA GLU A 181 16.48 -15.00 -2.25
C GLU A 181 15.70 -15.55 -1.06
N LYS A 182 15.37 -14.74 -0.05
CA LYS A 182 14.59 -15.19 1.12
C LYS A 182 13.12 -15.43 0.77
N PHE A 183 12.55 -14.61 -0.11
CA PHE A 183 11.21 -14.82 -0.66
C PHE A 183 11.16 -16.12 -1.49
N ASN A 184 12.12 -16.34 -2.39
CA ASN A 184 12.23 -17.58 -3.18
C ASN A 184 12.55 -18.80 -2.31
N LYS A 185 13.30 -18.64 -1.22
CA LYS A 185 13.62 -19.73 -0.29
C LYS A 185 12.44 -20.11 0.62
N LYS A 186 11.53 -19.17 0.90
CA LYS A 186 10.37 -19.37 1.77
C LYS A 186 9.09 -19.74 1.01
N TYR A 187 8.85 -19.12 -0.14
CA TYR A 187 7.64 -19.32 -0.95
C TYR A 187 7.91 -19.99 -2.29
N GLY A 188 9.16 -20.24 -2.70
CA GLY A 188 9.46 -20.87 -4.00
C GLY A 188 8.92 -22.29 -4.18
N GLN A 189 8.37 -22.90 -3.12
CA GLN A 189 7.65 -24.17 -3.15
C GLN A 189 6.11 -24.03 -3.07
N ALA A 190 5.58 -22.86 -2.67
CA ALA A 190 4.15 -22.65 -2.39
C ALA A 190 3.49 -21.55 -3.25
N LEU A 191 4.28 -20.64 -3.80
CA LEU A 191 3.84 -19.63 -4.76
C LEU A 191 4.69 -19.75 -6.03
N ASN A 192 4.04 -19.69 -7.18
CA ASN A 192 4.76 -19.67 -8.45
C ASN A 192 5.36 -18.29 -8.74
N SER A 193 6.28 -18.22 -9.70
CA SER A 193 6.98 -16.99 -10.08
C SER A 193 6.03 -15.86 -10.47
N ASP A 194 4.88 -16.19 -11.03
CA ASP A 194 3.87 -15.23 -11.45
C ASP A 194 3.09 -14.70 -10.24
N GLN A 195 2.74 -15.53 -9.27
CA GLN A 195 2.11 -15.12 -8.00
C GLN A 195 3.04 -14.23 -7.17
N ALA A 196 4.34 -14.55 -7.14
CA ALA A 196 5.37 -13.75 -6.51
C ALA A 196 5.45 -12.34 -7.12
N LYS A 197 5.53 -12.30 -8.46
CA LYS A 197 5.58 -11.07 -9.23
C LYS A 197 4.29 -10.27 -9.09
N LEU A 198 3.14 -10.93 -9.02
CA LEU A 198 1.84 -10.28 -8.87
C LEU A 198 1.68 -9.58 -7.52
N ILE A 199 2.15 -10.21 -6.44
CA ILE A 199 2.18 -9.58 -5.10
C ILE A 199 3.15 -8.39 -5.10
N GLN A 200 4.33 -8.57 -5.69
CA GLN A 200 5.34 -7.52 -5.80
C GLN A 200 4.80 -6.30 -6.56
N GLU A 201 4.27 -6.51 -7.76
CA GLU A 201 3.68 -5.46 -8.62
C GLU A 201 2.45 -4.81 -7.97
N TYR A 202 1.63 -5.58 -7.25
CA TYR A 202 0.50 -5.04 -6.51
C TYR A 202 0.96 -4.08 -5.40
N VAL A 203 1.93 -4.50 -4.59
CA VAL A 203 2.53 -3.67 -3.52
C VAL A 203 3.16 -2.40 -4.09
N PHE A 204 3.79 -2.50 -5.27
CA PHE A 204 4.33 -1.34 -5.96
C PHE A 204 3.23 -0.42 -6.51
N SER A 205 2.16 -0.96 -7.11
CA SER A 205 1.03 -0.17 -7.63
C SER A 205 0.27 0.63 -6.56
N LEU A 206 0.19 0.11 -5.33
CA LEU A 206 -0.36 0.84 -4.17
C LEU A 206 0.53 2.00 -3.73
N SER A 207 1.83 1.89 -3.99
CA SER A 207 2.86 2.87 -3.61
C SER A 207 2.96 4.00 -4.64
N SER A 208 3.05 3.67 -5.93
CA SER A 208 3.19 4.60 -7.07
C SER A 208 1.88 5.23 -7.54
N GLY A 209 0.71 4.61 -7.27
CA GLY A 209 -0.58 5.17 -7.71
C GLY A 209 -0.85 5.07 -9.22
N ASP A 210 0.11 4.58 -10.02
CA ASP A 210 -0.10 4.17 -11.41
C ASP A 210 -0.66 2.74 -11.47
N THR A 211 -1.99 2.63 -11.48
CA THR A 211 -2.68 1.35 -11.71
C THR A 211 -2.69 0.93 -13.18
N GLY A 212 -2.17 1.75 -14.10
CA GLY A 212 -2.27 1.52 -15.55
C GLY A 212 -1.39 0.39 -16.05
N GLN A 213 -0.11 0.37 -15.68
CA GLN A 213 0.81 -0.71 -16.05
C GLN A 213 0.43 -2.04 -15.39
N PHE A 214 0.07 -1.97 -14.11
CA PHE A 214 -0.35 -3.16 -13.38
C PHE A 214 -1.65 -3.76 -13.95
N ARG A 215 -2.60 -2.91 -14.36
CA ARG A 215 -3.81 -3.35 -15.07
C ARG A 215 -3.50 -4.08 -16.38
N LYS A 216 -2.55 -3.58 -17.17
CA LYS A 216 -2.09 -4.26 -18.39
C LYS A 216 -1.45 -5.61 -18.10
N TYR A 217 -0.69 -5.72 -17.00
CA TYR A 217 -0.12 -7.00 -16.57
C TYR A 217 -1.20 -8.00 -16.16
N LEU A 218 -2.24 -7.55 -15.43
CA LEU A 218 -3.39 -8.38 -15.06
C LEU A 218 -4.20 -8.83 -16.29
N GLU A 219 -4.39 -7.94 -17.27
CA GLU A 219 -5.03 -8.27 -18.56
C GLU A 219 -4.21 -9.29 -19.35
N TYR A 220 -2.89 -9.11 -19.45
CA TYR A 220 -1.98 -10.07 -20.07
C TYR A 220 -2.01 -11.43 -19.37
N LEU A 221 -1.99 -11.47 -18.04
CA LEU A 221 -2.04 -12.72 -17.28
C LEU A 221 -3.35 -13.46 -17.52
N ARG A 222 -4.48 -12.74 -17.60
CA ARG A 222 -5.78 -13.31 -17.95
C ARG A 222 -5.79 -13.90 -19.35
N GLU A 223 -5.37 -13.12 -20.35
CA GLU A 223 -5.34 -13.56 -21.76
C GLU A 223 -4.43 -14.77 -21.95
N SER A 224 -3.23 -14.72 -21.36
CA SER A 224 -2.29 -15.85 -21.41
C SER A 224 -2.87 -17.09 -20.73
N THR A 225 -3.58 -16.97 -19.60
CA THR A 225 -4.20 -18.12 -18.94
C THR A 225 -5.34 -18.71 -19.79
N LEU A 226 -6.13 -17.86 -20.46
CA LEU A 226 -7.16 -18.33 -21.39
C LEU A 226 -6.55 -19.10 -22.57
N SER A 227 -5.42 -18.64 -23.12
CA SER A 227 -4.71 -19.38 -24.18
C SER A 227 -4.21 -20.75 -23.72
N GLU A 228 -3.70 -20.88 -22.49
CA GLU A 228 -3.29 -22.18 -21.94
C GLU A 228 -4.50 -23.10 -21.68
N ILE A 229 -5.62 -22.55 -21.21
CA ILE A 229 -6.87 -23.31 -21.04
C ILE A 229 -7.37 -23.84 -22.39
N ASP A 230 -7.31 -23.01 -23.43
CA ASP A 230 -7.75 -23.37 -24.78
C ASP A 230 -6.88 -24.48 -25.35
N TYR A 231 -5.56 -24.35 -25.22
CA TYR A 231 -4.61 -25.37 -25.63
C TYR A 231 -4.77 -26.69 -24.87
N PHE A 232 -4.99 -26.64 -23.55
CA PHE A 232 -5.27 -27.83 -22.75
C PHE A 232 -6.59 -28.49 -23.17
N SER A 233 -7.63 -27.70 -23.48
CA SER A 233 -8.92 -28.24 -23.94
C SER A 233 -8.84 -28.94 -25.31
N GLU A 234 -7.90 -28.53 -26.17
CA GLU A 234 -7.64 -29.16 -27.47
C GLU A 234 -6.77 -30.43 -27.34
N THR A 235 -6.00 -30.55 -26.26
CA THR A 235 -5.02 -31.63 -26.04
C THR A 235 -5.51 -32.69 -25.04
N CYS A 236 -6.60 -32.43 -24.30
CA CYS A 236 -7.14 -33.33 -23.28
C CYS A 236 -8.18 -34.31 -23.85
N ASP A 237 -7.86 -35.61 -23.83
CA ASP A 237 -8.73 -36.71 -24.29
C ASP A 237 -9.85 -37.11 -23.28
N ASN A 238 -10.06 -36.35 -22.20
CA ASN A 238 -11.01 -36.69 -21.14
C ASN A 238 -12.23 -35.75 -21.13
N ASP A 239 -13.36 -36.25 -21.63
CA ASP A 239 -14.63 -35.52 -21.74
C ASP A 239 -15.10 -34.88 -20.42
N VAL A 240 -14.86 -35.52 -19.27
CA VAL A 240 -15.26 -35.01 -17.95
C VAL A 240 -14.36 -33.85 -17.49
N LEU A 241 -13.09 -33.85 -17.90
CA LEU A 241 -12.18 -32.73 -17.65
C LEU A 241 -12.48 -31.56 -18.61
N ASN A 242 -12.85 -31.86 -19.86
CA ASN A 242 -13.25 -30.84 -20.84
C ASN A 242 -14.52 -30.08 -20.44
N GLU A 243 -15.55 -30.75 -19.88
CA GLU A 243 -16.72 -30.04 -19.35
C GLU A 243 -16.34 -29.11 -18.19
N LYS A 244 -15.49 -29.56 -17.26
CA LYS A 244 -15.08 -28.75 -16.11
C LYS A 244 -14.16 -27.60 -16.48
N ILE A 245 -13.27 -27.79 -17.45
CA ILE A 245 -12.35 -26.73 -17.87
C ILE A 245 -13.07 -25.63 -18.66
N ASN A 246 -14.14 -25.97 -19.39
CA ASN A 246 -15.00 -24.98 -20.03
C ASN A 246 -15.70 -24.07 -19.00
N VAL A 247 -16.16 -24.64 -17.87
CA VAL A 247 -16.71 -23.83 -16.76
C VAL A 247 -15.64 -22.91 -16.16
N VAL A 248 -14.40 -23.38 -16.03
CA VAL A 248 -13.29 -22.55 -15.54
C VAL A 248 -12.93 -21.46 -16.55
N ARG A 249 -12.95 -21.75 -17.85
CA ARG A 249 -12.75 -20.80 -18.95
C ARG A 249 -13.77 -19.67 -18.91
N GLU A 250 -15.06 -19.99 -18.76
CA GLU A 250 -16.12 -19.00 -18.64
C GLU A 250 -15.91 -18.10 -17.41
N ASN A 251 -15.55 -18.69 -16.26
CA ASN A 251 -15.28 -17.93 -15.03
C ASN A 251 -14.07 -16.97 -15.16
N VAL A 252 -13.01 -17.37 -15.88
CA VAL A 252 -11.85 -16.51 -16.14
C VAL A 252 -12.16 -15.43 -17.17
N ASN A 253 -12.98 -15.73 -18.17
CA ASN A 253 -13.37 -14.79 -19.23
C ASN A 253 -14.37 -13.73 -18.73
N ASP A 254 -15.34 -14.13 -17.90
CA ASP A 254 -16.31 -13.23 -17.28
C ASP A 254 -15.70 -12.33 -16.19
N PHE A 255 -14.45 -12.59 -15.81
CA PHE A 255 -13.74 -11.78 -14.85
C PHE A 255 -13.37 -10.40 -15.43
N LYS A 256 -14.25 -9.43 -15.17
CA LYS A 256 -14.07 -8.01 -15.47
C LYS A 256 -13.82 -7.24 -14.19
N PHE A 257 -12.74 -6.46 -14.16
CA PHE A 257 -12.39 -5.61 -13.02
C PHE A 257 -12.29 -4.14 -13.45
N THR A 258 -13.00 -3.28 -12.72
CA THR A 258 -13.03 -1.82 -12.91
C THR A 258 -12.09 -1.09 -11.95
N SER A 259 -11.81 -1.67 -10.77
CA SER A 259 -10.81 -1.21 -9.80
C SER A 259 -9.95 -2.38 -9.35
N ILE A 260 -8.71 -2.10 -8.96
CA ILE A 260 -7.78 -3.11 -8.43
C ILE A 260 -7.89 -3.08 -6.89
N ASP A 261 -8.55 -4.09 -6.33
CA ASP A 261 -8.76 -4.27 -4.89
C ASP A 261 -8.26 -5.64 -4.41
N ASP A 262 -8.25 -5.85 -3.09
CA ASP A 262 -7.80 -7.10 -2.46
C ASP A 262 -8.50 -8.34 -3.04
N ASP A 263 -9.78 -8.23 -3.42
CA ASP A 263 -10.58 -9.34 -3.95
C ASP A 263 -10.17 -9.67 -5.40
N VAL A 264 -9.86 -8.65 -6.21
CA VAL A 264 -9.34 -8.82 -7.57
C VAL A 264 -7.99 -9.51 -7.53
N ILE A 265 -7.12 -9.16 -6.58
CA ILE A 265 -5.79 -9.75 -6.44
C ILE A 265 -5.86 -11.19 -5.94
N ALA A 266 -6.71 -11.48 -4.96
CA ALA A 266 -6.93 -12.85 -4.51
C ALA A 266 -7.38 -13.77 -5.67
N LYS A 267 -8.25 -13.27 -6.55
CA LYS A 267 -8.69 -13.99 -7.74
C LYS A 267 -7.58 -14.17 -8.77
N PHE A 268 -6.76 -13.14 -9.02
CA PHE A 268 -5.63 -13.26 -9.94
C PHE A 268 -4.51 -14.18 -9.43
N LEU A 269 -4.34 -14.30 -8.11
CA LEU A 269 -3.46 -15.30 -7.52
C LEU A 269 -3.95 -16.73 -7.77
N LEU A 270 -5.28 -16.95 -7.73
CA LEU A 270 -5.88 -18.24 -8.07
C LEU A 270 -5.74 -18.55 -9.57
N VAL A 271 -5.98 -17.56 -10.44
CA VAL A 271 -5.80 -17.69 -11.91
C VAL A 271 -4.35 -18.02 -12.24
N SER A 272 -3.39 -17.35 -11.60
CA SER A 272 -1.97 -17.64 -11.76
C SER A 272 -1.59 -19.03 -11.26
N GLY A 273 -2.21 -19.51 -10.18
CA GLY A 273 -2.04 -20.88 -9.68
C GLY A 273 -2.54 -21.92 -10.69
N LEU A 274 -3.76 -21.73 -11.19
CA LEU A 274 -4.37 -22.57 -12.21
C LEU A 274 -3.52 -22.66 -13.48
N LYS A 275 -3.02 -21.52 -13.99
CA LYS A 275 -2.17 -21.50 -15.18
C LYS A 275 -0.94 -22.40 -15.03
N LYS A 276 -0.32 -22.40 -13.86
CA LYS A 276 0.83 -23.28 -13.58
C LYS A 276 0.42 -24.74 -13.53
N GLU A 277 -0.69 -25.08 -12.89
CA GLU A 277 -1.17 -26.46 -12.83
C GLU A 277 -1.43 -27.03 -14.23
N LEU A 278 -1.98 -26.22 -15.14
CA LEU A 278 -2.17 -26.59 -16.55
C LEU A 278 -0.83 -26.86 -17.26
N LEU A 279 0.14 -25.95 -17.12
CA LEU A 279 1.49 -26.11 -17.70
C LEU A 279 2.30 -27.27 -17.10
N GLU A 280 2.07 -27.61 -15.83
CA GLU A 280 2.71 -28.77 -15.17
C GLU A 280 2.06 -30.09 -15.59
N SER A 281 0.75 -30.10 -15.89
CA SER A 281 0.05 -31.29 -16.39
C SER A 281 0.41 -31.69 -17.83
N GLU A 282 1.10 -30.82 -18.58
CA GLU A 282 1.64 -31.13 -19.91
C GLU A 282 3.03 -31.78 -19.88
N ASN A 283 3.75 -31.68 -18.76
CA ASN A 283 5.13 -32.15 -18.62
C ASN A 283 5.27 -33.46 -17.82
N GLY A 284 4.16 -34.16 -17.57
CA GLY A 284 4.10 -35.48 -16.94
C GLY A 284 3.43 -36.50 -17.85
#